data_AF-A0AA36IWW6-F1
#
_entry.id   AF-A0AA36IWW6-F1
#
_cell.length_a   1.000
_cell.length_b   1.000
_cell.length_c   1.000
_cell.angle_alpha   90.00
_cell.angle_beta   90.00
_cell.angle_gamma   90.00
#
_symmetry.space_group_name_H-M   'P 1'
#
loop_
_entity.id
_entity.type
_entity.pdbx_description
1 polymer ?
#
loop_
_entity_poly.entity_id
_entity_poly.type
_entity_poly.pdbx_seq_one_letter_code
_entity_poly.pdbx_strand_id
1 'polypeptide(L)'
;MGQDRGQSPRHEHGDSWEKFAVEWNGKLEVAPCFLPSIAAGPYWVIDYDEAAGYALISGGAPQNEGTDGCRTGSGTNNAGLWIFTRSQKRDEALVQKVRSIAAQKGFDLSVLNDVDQTECSEQLVV
;
A
#
# COMPACT_ATOMS: atom_id res chain seq x y z
N MET A 1 -38.86 29.25 -5.22
CA MET A 1 -38.84 29.47 -3.76
C MET A 1 -39.38 28.20 -3.11
N GLY A 2 -38.76 27.55 -2.14
CA GLY A 2 -37.58 27.87 -1.34
C GLY A 2 -36.90 26.58 -0.87
N GLN A 3 -35.62 26.73 -0.52
CA GLN A 3 -34.78 25.73 0.12
C GLN A 3 -35.15 25.67 1.60
N ASP A 4 -35.16 24.46 2.19
CA ASP A 4 -35.04 24.33 3.64
C ASP A 4 -33.94 23.33 4.00
N ARG A 5 -33.14 23.75 4.99
CA ARG A 5 -31.85 23.19 5.39
C ARG A 5 -32.02 22.16 6.51
N GLY A 6 -31.09 21.21 6.55
CA GLY A 6 -30.51 20.77 7.82
C GLY A 6 -31.15 19.57 8.51
N GLN A 7 -30.66 18.38 8.16
CA GLN A 7 -30.40 17.36 9.18
C GLN A 7 -29.19 16.51 8.76
N SER A 8 -28.07 16.73 9.43
CA SER A 8 -26.89 15.87 9.36
C SER A 8 -27.23 14.52 9.98
N PRO A 9 -27.10 13.38 9.27
CA PRO A 9 -27.27 12.08 9.88
C PRO A 9 -26.12 11.82 10.84
N ARG A 10 -26.49 11.68 12.11
CA ARG A 10 -25.66 11.32 13.26
C ARG A 10 -24.85 10.07 12.92
N HIS A 11 -23.52 10.12 13.12
CA HIS A 11 -22.64 8.97 13.02
C HIS A 11 -23.02 7.95 14.09
N GLU A 12 -23.73 6.90 13.70
CA GLU A 12 -23.96 5.74 14.56
C GLU A 12 -22.76 4.80 14.43
N HIS A 13 -22.10 4.59 15.58
CA HIS A 13 -21.03 3.62 15.76
C HIS A 13 -21.60 2.21 15.63
N GLY A 14 -21.46 1.63 14.46
CA GLY A 14 -21.80 0.23 14.20
C GLY A 14 -21.72 -0.03 12.70
N ASP A 15 -20.91 -1.01 12.31
CA ASP A 15 -21.07 -1.72 11.04
C ASP A 15 -20.59 -1.01 9.74
N SER A 16 -19.55 -0.17 9.82
CA SER A 16 -18.94 0.48 8.64
C SER A 16 -17.52 -0.03 8.34
N TRP A 17 -17.35 -1.34 8.18
CA TRP A 17 -16.10 -1.91 7.65
C TRP A 17 -16.28 -2.59 6.29
N GLU A 18 -17.52 -2.73 5.80
CA GLU A 18 -17.82 -3.34 4.49
C GLU A 18 -17.57 -2.40 3.28
N LYS A 19 -17.26 -1.11 3.51
CA LYS A 19 -17.12 -0.13 2.40
C LYS A 19 -15.78 -0.15 1.67
N PHE A 20 -14.76 -0.84 2.19
CA PHE A 20 -13.44 -0.93 1.58
C PHE A 20 -12.91 -2.36 1.48
N ALA A 21 -13.79 -3.34 1.25
CA ALA A 21 -13.37 -4.65 0.80
C ALA A 21 -12.83 -4.56 -0.64
N VAL A 22 -11.59 -4.12 -0.79
CA VAL A 22 -10.85 -4.32 -2.03
C VAL A 22 -10.49 -5.81 -2.05
N GLU A 23 -11.08 -6.56 -2.98
CA GLU A 23 -10.71 -7.96 -3.22
C GLU A 23 -9.27 -7.99 -3.74
N TRP A 24 -8.31 -8.27 -2.85
CA TRP A 24 -6.89 -8.35 -3.21
C TRP A 24 -6.56 -9.73 -3.80
N ASN A 25 -6.92 -9.93 -5.07
CA ASN A 25 -6.49 -11.10 -5.84
C ASN A 25 -5.00 -10.95 -6.19
N GLY A 26 -4.13 -11.29 -5.24
CA GLY A 26 -2.67 -11.14 -5.39
C GLY A 26 -1.85 -11.45 -4.13
N LYS A 27 -2.39 -12.22 -3.17
CA LYS A 27 -1.69 -12.60 -1.94
C LYS A 27 -0.68 -13.72 -2.20
N LEU A 28 0.56 -13.52 -1.77
CA LEU A 28 1.59 -14.55 -1.70
C LEU A 28 2.26 -14.52 -0.32
N GLU A 29 2.38 -15.68 0.33
CA GLU A 29 3.16 -15.81 1.56
C GLU A 29 4.62 -16.08 1.19
N VAL A 30 5.53 -15.20 1.63
CA VAL A 30 6.95 -15.24 1.28
C VAL A 30 7.80 -15.41 2.53
N ALA A 31 8.78 -16.31 2.45
CA ALA A 31 9.81 -16.51 3.47
C ALA A 31 11.16 -16.80 2.79
N PRO A 32 12.29 -16.38 3.37
CA PRO A 32 13.61 -16.89 3.02
C PRO A 32 13.66 -18.42 3.11
N CYS A 33 14.37 -19.08 2.18
CA CYS A 33 14.40 -20.55 2.07
C CYS A 33 14.88 -21.28 3.34
N PHE A 34 15.66 -20.63 4.20
CA PHE A 34 16.17 -21.22 5.44
C PHE A 34 15.18 -21.14 6.61
N LEU A 35 14.08 -20.40 6.47
CA LEU A 35 13.03 -20.29 7.49
C LEU A 35 11.88 -21.26 7.21
N PRO A 36 11.26 -21.84 8.26
CA PRO A 36 10.08 -22.67 8.08
C PRO A 36 8.92 -21.83 7.54
N SER A 37 8.08 -22.43 6.70
CA SER A 37 6.96 -21.76 6.01
C SER A 37 5.97 -21.07 6.96
N ILE A 38 5.85 -21.53 8.20
CA ILE A 38 5.01 -20.91 9.24
C ILE A 38 5.45 -19.49 9.62
N ALA A 39 6.69 -19.09 9.30
CA ALA A 39 7.20 -17.75 9.52
C ALA A 39 6.95 -16.81 8.32
N ALA A 40 6.34 -17.31 7.24
CA ALA A 40 6.08 -16.53 6.04
C ALA A 40 5.14 -15.36 6.32
N GLY A 41 5.54 -14.19 5.81
CA GLY A 41 4.74 -12.98 5.85
C GLY A 41 3.92 -12.89 4.55
N PRO A 42 2.67 -12.42 4.62
CA PRO A 42 1.87 -12.23 3.43
C PRO A 42 2.24 -10.92 2.72
N TYR A 43 2.37 -10.98 1.40
CA TYR A 43 2.56 -9.84 0.50
C TYR A 43 1.43 -9.81 -0.51
N TRP A 44 0.91 -8.62 -0.79
CA TRP A 44 -0.14 -8.41 -1.76
C TRP A 44 0.34 -7.48 -2.87
N VAL A 45 0.18 -7.92 -4.12
CA VAL A 45 0.29 -7.05 -5.29
C VAL A 45 -1.00 -6.25 -5.39
N ILE A 46 -0.92 -4.96 -5.09
CA ILE A 46 -2.04 -4.01 -5.04
C ILE A 46 -2.38 -3.52 -6.45
N ASP A 47 -1.34 -3.26 -7.23
CA ASP A 47 -1.39 -2.83 -8.63
C ASP A 47 -0.01 -3.02 -9.27
N TYR A 48 0.05 -3.31 -10.57
CA TYR A 48 1.31 -3.39 -11.31
C TYR A 48 1.09 -3.11 -12.80
N ASP A 49 2.15 -2.64 -13.45
CA ASP A 49 2.18 -2.47 -14.90
C ASP A 49 3.58 -2.83 -15.40
N GLU A 50 3.66 -3.92 -16.15
CA GLU A 50 4.94 -4.43 -16.67
C GLU A 50 5.56 -3.49 -17.71
N ALA A 51 4.74 -2.79 -18.50
CA ALA A 51 5.20 -1.90 -19.55
C ALA A 51 5.63 -0.54 -18.98
N ALA A 52 4.87 0.00 -18.02
CA ALA A 52 5.27 1.20 -17.28
C ALA A 52 6.36 0.92 -16.23
N GLY A 53 6.57 -0.35 -15.87
CA GLY A 53 7.67 -0.79 -15.03
C GLY A 53 7.51 -0.46 -13.55
N TYR A 54 6.32 -0.65 -12.97
CA TYR A 54 6.09 -0.47 -11.53
C TYR A 54 5.30 -1.62 -10.89
N ALA A 55 5.45 -1.74 -9.58
CA ALA A 55 4.57 -2.54 -8.72
C ALA A 55 4.30 -1.80 -7.40
N LEU A 56 3.04 -1.83 -6.97
CA LEU A 56 2.60 -1.38 -5.65
C LEU A 56 2.34 -2.61 -4.79
N ILE A 57 3.13 -2.77 -3.75
CA ILE A 57 3.12 -3.97 -2.90
C ILE A 57 2.82 -3.59 -1.46
N SER A 58 1.89 -4.30 -0.82
CA SER A 58 1.63 -4.16 0.61
C SER A 58 2.04 -5.43 1.36
N GLY A 59 2.72 -5.27 2.50
CA GLY A 59 3.14 -6.40 3.34
C GLY A 59 2.08 -6.85 4.34
N GLY A 60 0.84 -6.38 4.22
CA GLY A 60 -0.25 -6.56 5.17
C GLY A 60 -1.55 -5.95 4.67
N ALA A 61 -2.70 -6.38 5.16
CA ALA A 61 -3.91 -5.57 5.03
C ALA A 61 -3.72 -4.25 5.80
N PRO A 62 -4.08 -3.08 5.24
CA PRO A 62 -3.99 -1.81 5.95
C PRO A 62 -5.11 -1.72 7.00
N GLN A 63 -4.83 -2.17 8.22
CA GLN A 63 -5.81 -2.26 9.32
C GLN A 63 -5.71 -1.13 10.34
N ASN A 64 -4.65 -0.31 10.30
CA ASN A 64 -4.43 0.75 11.26
C ASN A 64 -4.83 2.10 10.66
N GLU A 65 -5.51 2.92 11.44
CA GLU A 65 -5.83 4.28 11.04
C GLU A 65 -4.54 5.12 10.92
N GLY A 66 -4.49 5.88 9.83
CA GLY A 66 -3.54 6.92 9.54
C GLY A 66 -4.24 8.28 9.47
N THR A 67 -3.50 9.33 9.11
CA THR A 67 -4.07 10.69 9.01
C THR A 67 -4.96 10.84 7.78
N ASP A 68 -4.52 10.31 6.63
CA ASP A 68 -5.20 10.48 5.33
C ASP A 68 -5.74 9.17 4.75
N GLY A 69 -5.69 8.07 5.51
CA GLY A 69 -6.10 6.74 5.06
C GLY A 69 -5.75 5.65 6.07
N CYS A 70 -5.69 4.40 5.61
CA CYS A 70 -5.24 3.28 6.42
C CYS A 70 -3.79 2.91 6.11
N ARG A 71 -3.08 2.43 7.12
CA ARG A 71 -1.71 1.92 7.01
C ARG A 71 -1.64 0.49 7.54
N THR A 72 -0.62 -0.23 7.09
CA THR A 72 -0.29 -1.57 7.60
C THR A 72 0.20 -1.51 9.05
N GLY A 73 0.47 -2.68 9.64
CA GLY A 73 1.19 -2.81 10.90
C GLY A 73 2.60 -2.23 10.89
N SER A 74 3.25 -2.34 12.04
CA SER A 74 4.68 -2.09 12.24
C SER A 74 5.42 -3.40 12.49
N GLY A 75 6.72 -3.44 12.21
CA GLY A 75 7.56 -4.63 12.38
C GLY A 75 7.96 -5.28 11.05
N THR A 76 8.15 -6.60 11.04
CA THR A 76 8.67 -7.35 9.88
C THR A 76 7.55 -7.92 9.00
N ASN A 77 6.49 -8.47 9.59
CA ASN A 77 5.35 -9.06 8.88
C ASN A 77 4.11 -8.18 9.06
N ASN A 78 3.16 -8.22 8.11
CA ASN A 78 1.93 -7.42 8.14
C ASN A 78 2.20 -5.90 8.14
N ALA A 79 3.35 -5.48 7.61
CA ALA A 79 3.87 -4.12 7.69
C ALA A 79 4.41 -3.67 6.33
N GLY A 80 4.35 -2.36 6.10
CA GLY A 80 4.89 -1.70 4.91
C GLY A 80 3.94 -1.60 3.72
N LEU A 81 4.16 -0.52 2.98
CA LEU A 81 3.67 -0.29 1.64
C LEU A 81 4.88 0.16 0.81
N TRP A 82 5.11 -0.46 -0.33
CA TRP A 82 6.26 -0.19 -1.18
C TRP A 82 5.84 0.07 -2.61
N ILE A 83 6.48 1.07 -3.21
CA ILE A 83 6.42 1.35 -4.63
C ILE A 83 7.76 0.89 -5.21
N PHE A 84 7.72 -0.15 -6.03
CA PHE A 84 8.87 -0.61 -6.78
C PHE A 84 8.81 -0.06 -8.20
N THR A 85 9.96 0.38 -8.70
CA THR A 85 10.17 0.75 -10.10
C THR A 85 11.25 -0.14 -10.69
N ARG A 86 11.12 -0.51 -11.97
CA ARG A 86 12.15 -1.29 -12.67
C ARG A 86 13.48 -0.52 -12.79
N SER A 87 13.41 0.80 -12.93
CA SER A 87 14.59 1.67 -12.91
C SER A 87 15.04 1.92 -11.47
N GLN A 88 16.33 1.76 -11.20
CA GLN A 88 16.95 2.15 -9.92
C GLN A 88 16.84 3.66 -9.70
N LYS A 89 17.11 4.45 -10.74
CA LYS A 89 16.92 5.90 -10.69
C LYS A 89 15.43 6.19 -10.62
N ARG A 90 15.05 6.96 -9.61
CA ARG A 90 13.68 7.39 -9.39
C ARG A 90 13.15 8.23 -10.55
N ASP A 91 11.93 7.90 -10.98
CA ASP A 91 11.12 8.70 -11.88
C ASP A 91 9.96 9.30 -11.08
N GLU A 92 9.99 10.62 -10.85
CA GLU A 92 8.96 11.29 -10.05
C GLU A 92 7.56 11.19 -10.67
N ALA A 93 7.45 11.25 -12.00
CA ALA A 93 6.14 11.16 -12.64
C ALA A 93 5.52 9.77 -12.44
N LEU A 94 6.35 8.73 -12.56
CA LEU A 94 5.93 7.36 -12.29
C LEU A 94 5.57 7.17 -10.81
N VAL A 95 6.40 7.64 -9.88
CA VAL A 95 6.13 7.49 -8.45
C VAL A 95 4.86 8.24 -8.05
N GLN A 96 4.61 9.45 -8.56
CA GLN A 96 3.39 10.19 -8.26
C GLN A 96 2.13 9.54 -8.85
N LYS A 97 2.24 8.93 -10.05
CA LYS A 97 1.16 8.08 -10.59
C LYS A 97 0.82 6.95 -9.61
N VAL A 98 1.82 6.21 -9.12
CA VAL A 98 1.59 5.06 -8.22
C VAL A 98 1.09 5.51 -6.84
N ARG A 99 1.59 6.63 -6.31
CA ARG A 99 1.04 7.28 -5.10
C ARG A 99 -0.45 7.59 -5.29
N SER A 100 -0.83 8.15 -6.43
CA SER A 100 -2.25 8.44 -6.72
C SER A 100 -3.11 7.17 -6.74
N ILE A 101 -2.59 6.05 -7.25
CA ILE A 101 -3.28 4.75 -7.21
C ILE A 101 -3.43 4.25 -5.77
N ALA A 102 -2.37 4.35 -4.96
CA ALA A 102 -2.39 3.94 -3.56
C ALA A 102 -3.40 4.75 -2.73
N ALA A 103 -3.46 6.08 -2.92
CA ALA A 103 -4.43 6.94 -2.27
C ALA A 103 -5.88 6.58 -2.68
N GLN A 104 -6.14 6.33 -3.96
CA GLN A 104 -7.44 5.87 -4.45
C GLN A 104 -7.86 4.52 -3.85
N LYS A 105 -6.89 3.70 -3.44
CA LYS A 105 -7.10 2.42 -2.76
C LYS A 105 -7.19 2.55 -1.23
N GLY A 106 -7.14 3.78 -0.70
CA GLY A 106 -7.34 4.08 0.71
C GLY A 106 -6.08 4.00 1.60
N PHE A 107 -4.89 3.90 1.00
CA PHE A 107 -3.65 3.91 1.78
C PHE A 107 -3.27 5.33 2.23
N ASP A 108 -2.86 5.45 3.49
CA ASP A 108 -2.23 6.67 4.01
C ASP A 108 -0.80 6.78 3.48
N LEU A 109 -0.53 7.83 2.71
CA LEU A 109 0.78 8.07 2.10
C LEU A 109 1.67 9.02 2.91
N SER A 110 1.13 9.64 3.97
CA SER A 110 1.87 10.56 4.84
C SER A 110 3.02 9.86 5.57
N VAL A 111 2.92 8.53 5.72
CA VAL A 111 3.92 7.68 6.38
C VAL A 111 4.98 7.11 5.42
N LEU A 112 4.89 7.41 4.12
CA LEU A 112 5.86 6.94 3.13
C LEU A 112 7.16 7.73 3.23
N ASN A 113 8.27 6.99 3.27
CA ASN A 113 9.61 7.56 3.16
C ASN A 113 10.02 7.61 1.68
N ASP A 114 10.49 8.76 1.22
CA ASP A 114 11.15 8.84 -0.07
C ASP A 114 12.59 8.29 0.06
N VAL A 115 12.92 7.35 -0.83
CA VAL A 115 14.22 6.69 -0.86
C VAL A 115 14.92 7.07 -2.16
N ASP A 116 16.12 7.62 -2.05
CA ASP A 116 17.03 7.85 -3.17
C ASP A 116 17.98 6.66 -3.31
N GLN A 117 18.03 6.08 -4.51
CA GLN A 117 18.83 4.91 -4.85
C GLN A 117 19.94 5.23 -5.85
N THR A 118 20.20 6.51 -6.15
CA THR A 118 21.15 6.93 -7.19
C THR A 118 22.61 6.58 -6.88
N GLU A 119 22.96 6.38 -5.60
CA GLU A 119 24.32 6.05 -5.16
C GLU A 119 24.46 4.58 -4.68
N CYS A 120 23.43 3.76 -4.86
CA CYS A 120 23.48 2.36 -4.44
C CYS A 120 24.15 1.49 -5.53
N SER A 121 25.08 0.62 -5.13
CA SER A 121 25.68 -0.36 -6.06
C SER A 121 24.67 -1.47 -6.38
N GLU A 122 24.39 -1.73 -7.66
CA GLU A 122 23.45 -2.76 -8.14
C GLU A 122 23.98 -4.21 -7.97
N GLN A 123 24.57 -4.54 -6.81
CA GLN A 123 25.06 -5.89 -6.57
C GLN A 123 23.91 -6.80 -6.15
N LEU A 124 23.23 -7.37 -7.16
CA LEU A 124 22.42 -8.57 -7.01
C LEU A 124 23.37 -9.75 -6.77
N VAL A 125 23.64 -10.06 -5.50
CA VAL A 125 24.20 -11.36 -5.14
C VAL A 125 23.02 -12.33 -5.08
N VAL A 126 22.85 -13.11 -6.14
CA VAL A 126 21.91 -14.24 -6.18
C VAL A 126 22.59 -15.47 -5.58
#